data_AF-A0A6G1RYS3-F1
#
_entry.id   AF-A0A6G1RYS3-F1
#
_cell.length_a   1.000
_cell.length_b   1.000
_cell.length_c   1.000
_cell.angle_alpha   90.00
_cell.angle_beta   90.00
_cell.angle_gamma   90.00
#
_symmetry.space_group_name_H-M   'P 1'
#
loop_
_entity.id
_entity.type
_entity.pdbx_description
1 polymer ?
#
loop_
_entity_poly.entity_id
_entity_poly.type
_entity_poly.pdbx_seq_one_letter_code
_entity_poly.pdbx_strand_id
1 'polypeptide(L)'
;RWCGCASLPAPTTGSGGGLAFTAAPEPPPRDTFLAKGSATLDKLKDLCNKGKEHPSTLLQLYTQAILDITYFEENQLVDDDFSEESSLQKVQELNCMLSEPEDVVRECNINEKCLNDGVHYLMKMLSFRCPVQLNEDVSLQDRDTARLLSEGIFSDTHLLAIMYSGEMCFWGLQHCGEGEQESLETVGPVARSDLSCQSQNVSLDFRETGRNMLTKYVAVCEGPLKGQGWNTETAKHMLCYFMKSHN
;
A
#
# COMPACT_ATOMS: atom_id res chain seq x y z
N ARG A 1 1.69 -10.33 -13.98
CA ARG A 1 1.63 -10.31 -15.46
C ARG A 1 1.07 -8.95 -15.87
N TRP A 2 1.94 -7.97 -16.11
CA TRP A 2 1.54 -6.66 -16.59
C TRP A 2 1.54 -6.65 -18.13
N CYS A 3 0.53 -5.98 -18.68
CA CYS A 3 0.38 -5.48 -20.04
C CYS A 3 0.54 -6.46 -21.22
N GLY A 4 -0.58 -7.04 -21.64
CA GLY A 4 -0.80 -7.35 -23.06
C GLY A 4 -1.33 -6.11 -23.75
N CYS A 5 -0.47 -5.38 -24.46
CA CYS A 5 -0.86 -4.35 -25.42
C CYS A 5 -1.71 -5.00 -26.52
N ALA A 6 -3.03 -4.86 -26.43
CA ALA A 6 -3.90 -5.08 -27.59
C ALA A 6 -3.89 -3.80 -28.41
N SER A 7 -3.23 -3.85 -29.57
CA SER A 7 -3.32 -2.82 -30.60
C SER A 7 -4.79 -2.61 -30.98
N LEU A 8 -5.35 -1.46 -30.64
CA LEU A 8 -6.63 -1.01 -31.17
C LEU A 8 -6.46 -0.71 -32.67
N PRO A 9 -7.25 -1.30 -33.57
CA PRO A 9 -7.24 -0.89 -34.97
C PRO A 9 -7.94 0.46 -35.11
N ALA A 10 -7.40 1.31 -36.00
CA ALA A 10 -7.94 2.63 -36.32
C ALA A 10 -9.41 2.55 -36.80
N PRO A 11 -10.24 3.57 -36.52
CA PRO A 11 -11.64 3.55 -36.88
C PRO A 11 -11.79 3.70 -38.39
N THR A 12 -12.32 2.66 -39.04
CA THR A 12 -12.85 2.76 -40.40
C THR A 12 -14.30 3.23 -40.31
N THR A 13 -14.62 4.25 -41.10
CA THR A 13 -15.95 4.82 -41.26
C THR A 13 -16.91 3.76 -41.79
N GLY A 14 -17.86 3.32 -40.96
CA GLY A 14 -18.88 2.34 -41.33
C GLY A 14 -20.20 2.64 -40.61
N SER A 15 -21.18 3.10 -41.39
CA SER A 15 -22.55 3.37 -40.97
C SER A 15 -23.30 2.08 -40.61
N GLY A 16 -24.10 2.11 -39.53
CA GLY A 16 -25.25 1.21 -39.35
C GLY A 16 -25.38 0.51 -37.99
N GLY A 17 -26.38 0.96 -37.21
CA GLY A 17 -27.28 0.06 -36.49
C GLY A 17 -26.89 -0.42 -35.08
N GLY A 18 -27.46 0.27 -34.07
CA GLY A 18 -28.13 -0.36 -32.92
C GLY A 18 -27.27 -0.97 -31.81
N LEU A 19 -27.29 -0.32 -30.64
CA LEU A 19 -27.56 -0.91 -29.32
C LEU A 19 -27.59 0.24 -28.31
N ALA A 20 -28.80 0.66 -27.92
CA ALA A 20 -28.98 1.66 -26.87
C ALA A 20 -28.57 1.03 -25.54
N PHE A 21 -27.39 1.39 -25.05
CA PHE A 21 -26.97 1.11 -23.68
C PHE A 21 -27.90 1.92 -22.76
N THR A 22 -28.87 1.27 -22.14
CA THR A 22 -29.67 1.93 -21.11
C THR A 22 -28.74 2.25 -19.95
N ALA A 23 -28.42 3.53 -19.78
CA ALA A 23 -27.63 4.01 -18.66
C ALA A 23 -28.27 3.51 -17.35
N ALA A 24 -27.42 3.04 -16.44
CA ALA A 24 -27.84 2.78 -15.07
C ALA A 24 -28.48 4.05 -14.49
N PRO A 25 -29.49 3.93 -13.60
CA PRO A 25 -30.07 5.10 -12.97
C PRO A 25 -28.97 5.91 -12.28
N GLU A 26 -28.86 7.18 -12.68
CA GLU A 26 -27.96 8.16 -12.05
C GLU A 26 -28.12 8.10 -10.53
N PRO A 27 -27.02 8.00 -9.76
CA PRO A 27 -27.11 8.02 -8.31
C PRO A 27 -27.81 9.30 -7.84
N PRO A 28 -28.60 9.24 -6.75
CA PRO A 28 -29.29 10.41 -6.25
C PRO A 28 -28.28 11.53 -5.94
N PRO A 29 -28.63 12.82 -6.19
CA PRO A 29 -27.73 13.95 -5.94
C PRO A 29 -27.18 13.91 -4.51
N ARG A 30 -25.89 14.17 -4.31
CA ARG A 30 -25.19 13.95 -3.03
C ARG A 30 -25.81 14.73 -1.86
N ASP A 31 -26.33 15.92 -2.11
CA ASP A 31 -27.10 16.74 -1.16
C ASP A 31 -28.32 16.01 -0.56
N THR A 32 -28.82 14.99 -1.26
CA THR A 32 -29.91 14.13 -0.80
C THR A 32 -29.51 13.36 0.46
N PHE A 33 -28.24 12.95 0.62
CA PHE A 33 -27.77 12.24 1.80
C PHE A 33 -27.61 13.16 3.00
N LEU A 34 -27.05 14.37 2.80
CA LEU A 34 -26.99 15.38 3.86
C LEU A 34 -28.39 15.80 4.33
N ALA A 35 -29.32 16.02 3.40
CA ALA A 35 -30.71 16.35 3.70
C ALA A 35 -31.43 15.21 4.44
N LYS A 36 -31.20 13.95 4.05
CA LYS A 36 -31.73 12.75 4.73
C LYS A 36 -31.16 12.58 6.13
N GLY A 37 -29.85 12.72 6.29
CA GLY A 37 -29.16 12.64 7.59
C GLY A 37 -29.68 13.71 8.55
N SER A 38 -29.78 14.95 8.08
CA SER A 38 -30.31 16.09 8.84
C SER A 38 -31.78 15.88 9.26
N ALA A 39 -32.64 15.47 8.33
CA ALA A 39 -34.05 15.19 8.63
C ALA A 39 -34.22 14.01 9.60
N THR A 40 -33.36 13.00 9.52
CA THR A 40 -33.34 11.84 10.43
C THR A 40 -32.91 12.26 11.83
N LEU A 41 -31.94 13.17 11.95
CA LEU A 41 -31.48 13.72 13.22
C LEU A 41 -32.54 14.59 13.90
N ASP A 42 -33.24 15.45 13.14
CA ASP A 42 -34.36 16.25 13.64
C ASP A 42 -35.50 15.36 14.15
N LYS A 43 -35.83 14.30 13.39
CA LYS A 43 -36.80 13.29 13.80
C LYS A 43 -36.37 12.58 15.08
N LEU A 44 -35.09 12.23 15.23
CA LEU A 44 -34.55 11.62 16.43
C LEU A 44 -34.66 12.56 17.64
N LYS A 45 -34.30 13.83 17.47
CA LYS A 45 -34.38 14.86 18.50
C LYS A 45 -35.81 15.05 19.01
N ASP A 46 -36.78 15.07 18.11
CA ASP A 46 -38.19 15.14 18.44
C ASP A 46 -38.68 13.93 19.25
N LEU A 47 -38.23 12.72 18.89
CA LEU A 47 -38.62 11.48 19.55
C LEU A 47 -37.99 11.33 20.94
N CYS A 48 -36.73 11.75 21.11
CA CYS A 48 -36.06 11.82 22.40
C CYS A 48 -36.77 12.79 23.35
N ASN A 49 -37.17 13.97 22.86
CA ASN A 49 -37.90 14.97 23.65
C ASN A 49 -39.31 14.50 24.05
N LYS A 50 -39.93 13.62 23.24
CA LYS A 50 -41.28 13.08 23.50
C LYS A 50 -41.27 11.86 24.44
N GLY A 51 -40.11 11.24 24.70
CA GLY A 51 -39.91 10.19 25.72
C GLY A 51 -40.73 8.91 25.53
N LYS A 52 -41.20 8.60 24.31
CA LYS A 52 -42.18 7.54 24.03
C LYS A 52 -41.70 6.41 23.13
N GLU A 53 -40.51 6.53 22.54
CA GLU A 53 -40.02 5.54 21.59
C GLU A 53 -39.18 4.46 22.24
N HIS A 54 -39.22 3.27 21.64
CA HIS A 54 -38.39 2.15 22.07
C HIS A 54 -36.90 2.45 21.79
N PRO A 55 -35.96 2.10 22.70
CA PRO A 55 -34.53 2.39 22.52
C PRO A 55 -33.94 1.88 21.19
N SER A 56 -34.46 0.78 20.64
CA SER A 56 -34.03 0.26 19.34
C SER A 56 -34.32 1.23 18.18
N THR A 57 -35.46 1.92 18.22
CA THR A 57 -35.87 2.88 17.17
C THR A 57 -34.97 4.11 17.22
N LEU A 58 -34.62 4.57 18.42
CA LEU A 58 -33.70 5.69 18.61
C LEU A 58 -32.30 5.34 18.12
N LEU A 59 -31.81 4.13 18.44
CA LEU A 59 -30.52 3.65 17.97
C LEU A 59 -30.47 3.52 16.45
N GLN A 60 -31.52 2.96 15.83
CA GLN A 60 -31.61 2.85 14.37
C GLN A 60 -31.58 4.21 13.68
N LEU A 61 -32.34 5.18 14.17
CA LEU A 61 -32.37 6.54 13.61
C LEU A 61 -31.01 7.25 13.78
N TYR A 62 -30.36 7.05 14.93
CA TYR A 62 -29.02 7.57 15.16
C TYR A 62 -28.01 6.97 14.19
N THR A 63 -27.98 5.65 14.06
CA THR A 63 -27.09 4.96 13.13
C THR A 63 -27.35 5.38 11.68
N GLN A 64 -28.61 5.51 11.27
CA GLN A 64 -28.94 5.97 9.92
C GLN A 64 -28.45 7.39 9.65
N ALA A 65 -28.67 8.33 10.59
CA ALA A 65 -28.20 9.69 10.46
C ALA A 65 -26.67 9.78 10.38
N ILE A 66 -25.96 9.01 11.22
CA ILE A 66 -24.50 8.92 11.19
C ILE A 66 -24.01 8.37 9.85
N LEU A 67 -24.58 7.28 9.35
CA LEU A 67 -24.17 6.70 8.07
C LEU A 67 -24.39 7.66 6.90
N ASP A 68 -25.53 8.35 6.86
CA ASP A 68 -25.84 9.30 5.79
C ASP A 68 -24.93 10.54 5.81
N ILE A 69 -24.60 11.05 7.01
CA ILE A 69 -23.69 12.19 7.19
C ILE A 69 -22.24 11.80 6.90
N THR A 70 -21.76 10.69 7.46
CA THR A 70 -20.39 10.19 7.21
C THR A 70 -20.18 9.87 5.74
N TYR A 71 -21.16 9.24 5.08
CA TYR A 71 -21.10 9.03 3.63
C TYR A 71 -20.96 10.36 2.88
N PHE A 72 -21.75 11.38 3.23
CA PHE A 72 -21.65 12.68 2.59
C PHE A 72 -20.29 13.36 2.84
N GLU A 73 -19.80 13.36 4.08
CA GLU A 73 -18.53 13.98 4.47
C GLU A 73 -17.33 13.28 3.82
N GLU A 74 -17.29 11.95 3.83
CA GLU A 74 -16.21 11.18 3.21
C GLU A 74 -16.18 11.37 1.69
N ASN A 75 -17.34 11.41 1.03
CA ASN A 75 -17.41 11.68 -0.40
C ASN A 75 -17.04 13.14 -0.74
N GLN A 76 -17.27 14.09 0.18
CA GLN A 76 -16.78 15.47 0.03
C GLN A 76 -15.24 15.52 0.15
N LEU A 77 -14.66 14.82 1.12
CA LEU A 77 -13.20 14.74 1.26
C LEU A 77 -12.53 14.10 0.03
N VAL A 78 -13.15 13.08 -0.56
CA VAL A 78 -12.68 12.48 -1.81
C VAL A 78 -12.76 13.47 -2.97
N ASP A 79 -13.83 14.27 -3.07
CA ASP A 79 -13.96 15.28 -4.11
C ASP A 79 -13.01 16.49 -3.90
N ASP A 80 -12.71 16.86 -2.66
CA ASP A 80 -11.76 17.93 -2.34
C ASP A 80 -10.31 17.51 -2.63
N ASP A 81 -9.93 16.30 -2.23
CA ASP A 81 -8.58 15.77 -2.47
C ASP A 81 -8.36 15.38 -3.95
N PHE A 82 -9.41 14.92 -4.65
CA PHE A 82 -9.36 14.41 -6.02
C PHE A 82 -10.47 14.95 -6.91
N SER A 83 -10.66 16.28 -6.93
CA SER A 83 -11.71 16.92 -7.73
C SER A 83 -11.67 16.51 -9.20
N GLU A 84 -12.83 16.26 -9.82
CA GLU A 84 -12.91 15.78 -11.19
C GLU A 84 -12.24 16.76 -12.18
N GLU A 85 -12.36 18.07 -11.92
CA GLU A 85 -11.72 19.14 -12.70
C GLU A 85 -10.18 19.13 -12.64
N SER A 86 -9.59 18.73 -11.51
CA SER A 86 -8.13 18.66 -11.33
C SER A 86 -7.56 17.25 -11.53
N SER A 87 -8.39 16.22 -11.46
CA SER A 87 -7.97 14.82 -11.47
C SER A 87 -7.25 14.46 -12.76
N LEU A 88 -7.75 14.90 -13.92
CA LEU A 88 -7.09 14.67 -15.20
C LEU A 88 -5.73 15.36 -15.26
N GLN A 89 -5.62 16.60 -14.76
CA GLN A 89 -4.37 17.34 -14.72
C GLN A 89 -3.36 16.68 -13.77
N LYS A 90 -3.79 16.27 -12.56
CA LYS A 90 -2.97 15.52 -11.61
C LYS A 90 -2.52 14.17 -12.17
N VAL A 91 -3.40 13.45 -12.88
CA VAL A 91 -3.07 12.18 -13.56
C VAL A 91 -2.10 12.43 -14.72
N GLN A 92 -2.26 13.50 -15.48
CA GLN A 92 -1.32 13.89 -16.53
C GLN A 92 0.03 14.31 -15.95
N GLU A 93 0.06 15.03 -14.83
CA GLU A 93 1.27 15.42 -14.12
C GLU A 93 2.00 14.20 -13.53
N LEU A 94 1.28 13.31 -12.85
CA LEU A 94 1.80 12.02 -12.41
C LEU A 94 2.33 11.20 -13.58
N ASN A 95 1.58 11.12 -14.68
CA ASN A 95 2.01 10.42 -15.88
C ASN A 95 3.27 11.08 -16.48
N CYS A 96 3.38 12.42 -16.48
CA CYS A 96 4.58 13.13 -16.93
C CYS A 96 5.78 12.86 -16.02
N MET A 97 5.61 12.89 -14.69
CA MET A 97 6.66 12.51 -13.74
C MET A 97 7.08 11.05 -13.95
N LEU A 98 6.12 10.14 -14.13
CA LEU A 98 6.38 8.72 -14.36
C LEU A 98 6.77 8.39 -15.82
N SER A 99 6.77 9.37 -16.74
CA SER A 99 7.14 9.19 -18.15
C SER A 99 8.66 9.12 -18.33
N GLU A 100 9.40 9.73 -17.40
CA GLU A 100 10.87 9.66 -17.32
C GLU A 100 11.25 9.12 -15.93
N PRO A 101 10.97 7.82 -15.66
CA PRO A 101 11.27 7.23 -14.36
C PRO A 101 12.77 7.34 -14.02
N GLU A 102 13.65 7.43 -15.02
CA GLU A 102 15.07 7.67 -14.85
C GLU A 102 15.39 9.07 -14.29
N ASP A 103 14.61 10.09 -14.66
CA ASP A 103 14.72 11.44 -14.13
C ASP A 103 14.16 11.55 -12.72
N VAL A 104 13.02 10.92 -12.42
CA VAL A 104 12.51 10.86 -11.04
C VAL A 104 13.47 10.10 -10.13
N VAL A 105 14.06 9.01 -10.58
CA VAL A 105 15.09 8.27 -9.80
C VAL A 105 16.33 9.13 -9.54
N ARG A 106 16.72 9.96 -10.52
CA ARG A 106 17.84 10.90 -10.45
C ARG A 106 17.52 12.14 -9.60
N GLU A 107 16.32 12.68 -9.68
CA GLU A 107 15.84 13.83 -8.87
C GLU A 107 15.52 13.42 -7.43
N CYS A 108 14.97 12.22 -7.22
CA CYS A 108 14.75 11.66 -5.89
C CYS A 108 16.06 11.37 -5.15
N ASN A 109 17.22 11.40 -5.84
CA ASN A 109 18.53 11.03 -5.29
C ASN A 109 18.36 9.87 -4.31
N ILE A 110 17.75 8.74 -4.75
CA ILE A 110 17.27 7.67 -3.86
C ILE A 110 18.36 7.39 -2.82
N ASN A 111 18.19 8.02 -1.67
CA ASN A 111 19.28 8.15 -0.73
C ASN A 111 19.30 6.84 0.06
N GLU A 112 20.48 6.43 0.50
CA GLU A 112 20.64 5.38 1.49
C GLU A 112 19.60 5.51 2.61
N LYS A 113 19.33 6.73 3.06
CA LYS A 113 18.28 7.02 4.05
C LYS A 113 16.87 6.64 3.59
N CYS A 114 16.47 6.98 2.36
CA CYS A 114 15.14 6.65 1.84
C CYS A 114 14.96 5.13 1.69
N LEU A 115 16.01 4.42 1.28
CA LEU A 115 16.01 2.96 1.20
C LEU A 115 15.98 2.32 2.59
N ASN A 116 16.75 2.86 3.54
CA ASN A 116 16.76 2.42 4.93
C ASN A 116 15.38 2.61 5.57
N ASP A 117 14.79 3.81 5.44
CA ASP A 117 13.46 4.12 5.95
C ASP A 117 12.40 3.22 5.28
N GLY A 118 12.47 3.02 3.97
CA GLY A 118 11.55 2.16 3.22
C GLY A 118 11.59 0.70 3.69
N VAL A 119 12.79 0.12 3.82
CA VAL A 119 12.95 -1.24 4.36
C VAL A 119 12.48 -1.30 5.81
N HIS A 120 12.81 -0.29 6.64
CA HIS A 120 12.37 -0.22 8.02
C HIS A 120 10.83 -0.22 8.13
N TYR A 121 10.13 0.57 7.33
CA TYR A 121 8.66 0.60 7.33
C TYR A 121 8.05 -0.72 6.87
N LEU A 122 8.59 -1.37 5.85
CA LEU A 122 8.11 -2.69 5.43
C LEU A 122 8.38 -3.75 6.50
N MET A 123 9.54 -3.76 7.12
CA MET A 123 9.84 -4.65 8.25
C MET A 123 8.90 -4.41 9.43
N LYS A 124 8.58 -3.15 9.73
CA LYS A 124 7.61 -2.79 10.76
C LYS A 124 6.21 -3.27 10.39
N MET A 125 5.81 -3.14 9.13
CA MET A 125 4.52 -3.66 8.64
C MET A 125 4.45 -5.18 8.80
N LEU A 126 5.52 -5.90 8.45
CA LEU A 126 5.62 -7.35 8.62
C LEU A 126 5.62 -7.77 10.10
N SER A 127 6.08 -6.92 11.02
CA SER A 127 6.14 -7.22 12.46
C SER A 127 4.91 -6.78 13.27
N PHE A 128 3.98 -6.02 12.67
CA PHE A 128 2.74 -5.60 13.33
C PHE A 128 1.77 -6.75 13.62
N ARG A 129 2.02 -7.95 13.08
CA ARG A 129 1.20 -9.14 13.31
C ARG A 129 2.01 -10.19 14.05
N CYS A 130 1.48 -10.66 15.19
CA CYS A 130 2.04 -11.82 15.89
C CYS A 130 1.73 -13.09 15.07
N PRO A 131 2.71 -13.97 14.80
CA PRO A 131 2.42 -15.29 14.25
C PRO A 131 1.37 -15.97 15.12
N VAL A 132 0.32 -16.50 14.51
CA VAL A 132 -0.73 -17.20 15.24
C VAL A 132 -0.09 -18.45 15.85
N GLN A 133 -0.01 -18.53 17.18
CA GLN A 133 0.26 -19.80 17.85
C GLN A 133 -0.97 -20.67 17.61
N LEU A 134 -0.87 -21.55 16.62
CA LEU A 134 -1.91 -22.53 16.34
C LEU A 134 -1.96 -23.48 17.54
N ASN A 135 -2.98 -23.35 18.39
CA ASN A 135 -3.28 -24.34 19.42
C ASN A 135 -3.44 -25.72 18.75
N GLU A 136 -2.94 -26.77 19.40
CA GLU A 136 -3.01 -28.16 18.92
C GLU A 136 -4.45 -28.63 18.62
N ASP A 137 -5.46 -27.92 19.14
CA ASP A 137 -6.89 -28.20 18.97
C ASP A 137 -7.53 -27.59 17.70
N VAL A 138 -6.85 -26.68 16.98
CA VAL A 138 -7.35 -26.10 15.72
C VAL A 138 -6.77 -26.86 14.54
N SER A 139 -7.52 -27.85 14.03
CA SER A 139 -7.16 -28.58 12.82
C SER A 139 -7.30 -27.70 11.57
N LEU A 140 -6.24 -26.98 11.20
CA LEU A 140 -6.13 -26.45 9.83
C LEU A 140 -6.04 -27.63 8.87
N GLN A 141 -7.08 -27.84 8.07
CA GLN A 141 -7.10 -28.91 7.07
C GLN A 141 -6.07 -28.67 5.96
N ASP A 142 -5.69 -27.41 5.75
CA ASP A 142 -4.64 -27.03 4.80
C ASP A 142 -3.32 -26.74 5.52
N ARG A 143 -2.35 -27.64 5.30
CA ARG A 143 -0.99 -27.53 5.86
C ARG A 143 -0.22 -26.35 5.27
N ASP A 144 -0.51 -25.97 4.03
CA ASP A 144 0.17 -24.87 3.37
C ASP A 144 -0.30 -23.53 3.93
N THR A 145 -1.61 -23.36 4.14
CA THR A 145 -2.15 -22.23 4.90
C THR A 145 -1.57 -22.17 6.32
N ALA A 146 -1.52 -23.29 7.05
CA ALA A 146 -0.92 -23.32 8.39
C ALA A 146 0.54 -22.85 8.41
N ARG A 147 1.31 -23.26 7.40
CA ARG A 147 2.72 -22.86 7.25
C ARG A 147 2.86 -21.36 6.93
N LEU A 148 2.01 -20.81 6.07
CA LEU A 148 1.99 -19.37 5.78
C LEU A 148 1.69 -18.56 7.06
N LEU A 149 0.70 -18.98 7.84
CA LEU A 149 0.31 -18.32 9.08
C LEU A 149 1.41 -18.39 10.16
N SER A 150 2.09 -19.54 10.30
CA SER A 150 3.21 -19.66 11.23
C SER A 150 4.41 -18.81 10.83
N GLU A 151 4.57 -18.54 9.53
CA GLU A 151 5.60 -17.65 9.00
C GLU A 151 5.20 -16.16 9.06
N GLY A 152 4.00 -15.85 9.57
CA GLY A 152 3.48 -14.48 9.65
C GLY A 152 3.00 -13.90 8.30
N ILE A 153 2.66 -14.76 7.34
CA ILE A 153 2.21 -14.36 5.99
C ILE A 153 0.70 -14.57 5.90
N PHE A 154 -0.05 -13.48 5.99
CA PHE A 154 -1.51 -13.52 6.07
C PHE A 154 -2.22 -13.06 4.78
N SER A 155 -1.47 -12.49 3.84
CA SER A 155 -2.02 -11.94 2.59
C SER A 155 -0.93 -11.71 1.55
N ASP A 156 -1.36 -11.51 0.30
CA ASP A 156 -0.49 -11.12 -0.83
C ASP A 156 0.34 -9.87 -0.51
N THR A 157 -0.22 -8.91 0.24
CA THR A 157 0.51 -7.71 0.68
C THR A 157 1.74 -8.03 1.52
N HIS A 158 1.68 -9.04 2.39
CA HIS A 158 2.86 -9.46 3.17
C HIS A 158 3.94 -10.02 2.23
N LEU A 159 3.55 -10.83 1.25
CA LEU A 159 4.49 -11.43 0.32
C LEU A 159 5.13 -10.37 -0.61
N LEU A 160 4.35 -9.40 -1.08
CA LEU A 160 4.84 -8.24 -1.82
C LEU A 160 5.81 -7.40 -0.98
N ALA A 161 5.48 -7.13 0.28
CA ALA A 161 6.38 -6.39 1.15
C ALA A 161 7.70 -7.11 1.41
N ILE A 162 7.70 -8.44 1.54
CA ILE A 162 8.93 -9.23 1.65
C ILE A 162 9.77 -9.07 0.37
N MET A 163 9.15 -9.20 -0.82
CA MET A 163 9.86 -9.02 -2.10
C MET A 163 10.44 -7.61 -2.23
N TYR A 164 9.62 -6.57 -2.03
CA TYR A 164 10.04 -5.18 -2.18
C TYR A 164 11.09 -4.77 -1.14
N SER A 165 11.03 -5.32 0.08
CA SER A 165 12.10 -5.13 1.08
C SER A 165 13.43 -5.65 0.54
N GLY A 166 13.43 -6.83 -0.06
CA GLY A 166 14.62 -7.42 -0.65
C GLY A 166 15.15 -6.67 -1.88
N GLU A 167 14.26 -6.18 -2.73
CA GLU A 167 14.61 -5.36 -3.89
C GLU A 167 15.19 -4.00 -3.48
N MET A 168 14.60 -3.31 -2.51
CA MET A 168 15.17 -2.07 -1.96
C MET A 168 16.56 -2.30 -1.37
N CYS A 169 16.79 -3.42 -0.69
CA CYS A 169 18.12 -3.80 -0.22
C CYS A 169 19.12 -4.02 -1.36
N PHE A 170 18.67 -4.59 -2.48
CA PHE A 170 19.49 -4.76 -3.66
C PHE A 170 19.88 -3.41 -4.27
N TRP A 171 18.92 -2.49 -4.39
CA TRP A 171 19.19 -1.12 -4.84
C TRP A 171 20.13 -0.37 -3.89
N GLY A 172 19.98 -0.55 -2.58
CA GLY A 172 20.86 0.03 -1.56
C GLY A 172 22.32 -0.37 -1.74
N LEU A 173 22.59 -1.66 -1.97
CA LEU A 173 23.96 -2.09 -2.26
C LEU A 173 24.49 -1.58 -3.61
N GLN A 174 23.63 -1.47 -4.63
CA GLN A 174 24.06 -0.98 -5.95
C GLN A 174 24.40 0.52 -5.96
N HIS A 175 23.67 1.33 -5.19
CA HIS A 175 23.75 2.80 -5.28
C HIS A 175 24.49 3.45 -4.11
N CYS A 176 24.56 2.80 -2.94
CA CYS A 176 25.23 3.35 -1.76
C CYS A 176 26.64 2.80 -1.56
N GLY A 177 27.08 1.85 -2.40
CA GLY A 177 28.40 1.20 -2.29
C GLY A 177 28.50 0.26 -1.09
N GLU A 178 29.32 -0.79 -1.20
CA GLU A 178 29.75 -1.55 -0.02
C GLU A 178 30.78 -0.72 0.76
N GLY A 179 30.28 0.20 1.59
CA GLY A 179 31.05 0.88 2.63
C GLY A 179 32.29 1.65 2.16
N GLU A 180 32.12 2.94 1.88
CA GLU A 180 33.09 3.90 2.42
C GLU A 180 32.59 4.32 3.79
N GLN A 181 32.93 3.50 4.78
CA GLN A 181 32.95 3.93 6.16
C GLN A 181 34.13 4.90 6.28
N GLU A 182 33.93 6.17 5.90
CA GLU A 182 34.96 7.19 6.04
C GLU A 182 35.32 7.28 7.52
N SER A 183 36.52 6.79 7.80
CA SER A 183 37.20 6.89 9.07
C SER A 183 37.32 8.36 9.46
N LEU A 184 36.71 8.69 10.58
CA LEU A 184 36.99 9.80 11.48
C LEU A 184 38.38 10.45 11.28
N GLU A 185 38.47 11.60 10.60
CA GLU A 185 39.54 12.56 10.80
C GLU A 185 39.01 14.01 10.89
N THR A 186 38.90 14.46 12.15
CA THR A 186 39.09 15.81 12.71
C THR A 186 39.42 16.97 11.73
N VAL A 187 38.56 18.01 11.67
CA VAL A 187 38.88 19.45 11.96
C VAL A 187 37.58 20.28 12.12
N GLY A 188 37.36 20.86 13.32
CA GLY A 188 36.94 22.27 13.54
C GLY A 188 35.45 22.67 13.52
N PRO A 189 34.95 23.54 14.45
CA PRO A 189 33.52 23.71 14.74
C PRO A 189 32.92 25.04 14.24
N VAL A 190 31.71 25.03 13.66
CA VAL A 190 30.73 26.16 13.76
C VAL A 190 29.30 25.62 13.70
N ALA A 191 28.50 26.04 14.67
CA ALA A 191 27.13 25.60 14.95
C ALA A 191 26.09 26.03 13.91
N ARG A 192 25.05 25.19 13.76
CA ARG A 192 23.66 25.65 13.88
C ARG A 192 22.76 24.49 14.31
N SER A 193 22.10 24.71 15.44
CA SER A 193 21.13 23.81 16.06
C SER A 193 19.91 23.66 15.16
N ASP A 194 19.58 22.42 14.80
CA ASP A 194 18.20 21.99 14.56
C ASP A 194 18.04 20.58 15.13
N LEU A 195 16.93 20.36 15.82
CA LEU A 195 16.66 19.19 16.65
C LEU A 195 16.82 17.88 15.87
N SER A 196 17.94 17.18 16.07
CA SER A 196 18.01 15.76 15.75
C SER A 196 17.43 14.97 16.91
N CYS A 197 16.25 14.41 16.69
CA CYS A 197 15.88 13.17 17.35
C CYS A 197 17.00 12.16 17.05
N GLN A 198 17.90 11.96 18.01
CA GLN A 198 18.82 10.83 18.02
C GLN A 198 18.01 9.55 18.19
N SER A 199 17.28 9.17 17.14
CA SER A 199 16.94 7.78 16.90
C SER A 199 18.27 7.08 16.66
N GLN A 200 18.58 6.10 17.49
CA GLN A 200 19.71 5.20 17.28
C GLN A 200 19.60 4.62 15.86
N ASN A 201 20.30 5.22 14.91
CA ASN A 201 20.28 4.81 13.52
C ASN A 201 21.18 3.58 13.44
N VAL A 202 20.64 2.44 13.88
CA VAL A 202 21.24 1.14 13.58
C VAL A 202 21.22 1.06 12.06
N SER A 203 22.37 1.30 11.45
CA SER A 203 22.54 1.17 10.01
C SER A 203 22.06 -0.23 9.61
N LEU A 204 21.14 -0.26 8.64
CA LEU A 204 20.54 -1.49 8.16
C LEU A 204 21.59 -2.22 7.32
N ASP A 205 21.89 -3.47 7.68
CA ASP A 205 22.67 -4.33 6.80
C ASP A 205 21.80 -4.74 5.60
N PHE A 206 21.91 -3.99 4.50
CA PHE A 206 21.17 -4.26 3.26
C PHE A 206 21.47 -5.66 2.72
N ARG A 207 22.71 -6.17 2.87
CA ARG A 207 23.09 -7.48 2.34
C ARG A 207 22.43 -8.60 3.11
N GLU A 208 22.53 -8.59 4.44
CA GLU A 208 21.90 -9.60 5.29
C GLU A 208 20.38 -9.51 5.23
N THR A 209 19.82 -8.30 5.37
CA THR A 209 18.37 -8.08 5.35
C THR A 209 17.78 -8.50 4.00
N GLY A 210 18.39 -8.06 2.89
CA GLY A 210 17.94 -8.42 1.55
C GLY A 210 17.98 -9.92 1.30
N ARG A 211 19.07 -10.59 1.73
CA ARG A 211 19.20 -12.05 1.65
C ARG A 211 18.09 -12.76 2.41
N ASN A 212 17.83 -12.36 3.65
CA ASN A 212 16.82 -12.99 4.50
C ASN A 212 15.41 -12.82 3.90
N MET A 213 15.08 -11.61 3.45
CA MET A 213 13.78 -11.32 2.84
C MET A 213 13.55 -12.13 1.56
N LEU A 214 14.48 -12.07 0.61
CA LEU A 214 14.30 -12.77 -0.66
C LEU A 214 14.35 -14.30 -0.50
N THR A 215 15.15 -14.83 0.43
CA THR A 215 15.17 -16.27 0.72
C THR A 215 13.79 -16.72 1.22
N LYS A 216 13.19 -15.94 2.13
CA LYS A 216 11.83 -16.19 2.63
C LYS A 216 10.79 -16.12 1.52
N TYR A 217 10.85 -15.09 0.67
CA TYR A 217 9.95 -14.96 -0.48
C TYR A 217 10.02 -16.19 -1.41
N VAL A 218 11.23 -16.59 -1.82
CA VAL A 218 11.42 -17.75 -2.72
C VAL A 218 10.91 -19.04 -2.05
N ALA A 219 11.25 -19.28 -0.79
CA ALA A 219 10.81 -20.49 -0.06
C ALA A 219 9.28 -20.60 0.04
N VAL A 220 8.59 -19.47 0.17
CA VAL A 220 7.12 -19.41 0.25
C VAL A 220 6.48 -19.60 -1.12
N CYS A 221 6.96 -18.89 -2.14
CA CYS A 221 6.46 -18.96 -3.52
C CYS A 221 6.65 -20.33 -4.16
N GLU A 222 7.78 -21.00 -3.90
CA GLU A 222 8.09 -22.32 -4.45
C GLU A 222 7.63 -23.47 -3.54
N GLY A 223 7.16 -23.15 -2.33
CA GLY A 223 6.61 -24.08 -1.37
C GLY A 223 5.08 -23.95 -1.29
N PRO A 224 4.52 -23.42 -0.19
CA PRO A 224 3.06 -23.32 0.03
C PRO A 224 2.26 -22.67 -1.11
N LEU A 225 2.86 -21.74 -1.86
CA LEU A 225 2.18 -21.02 -2.95
C LEU A 225 2.56 -21.53 -4.34
N LYS A 226 3.19 -22.71 -4.44
CA LYS A 226 3.62 -23.26 -5.71
C LYS A 226 2.43 -23.44 -6.66
N GLY A 227 2.55 -22.90 -7.87
CA GLY A 227 1.49 -22.95 -8.88
C GLY A 227 0.45 -21.82 -8.79
N GLN A 228 0.54 -20.94 -7.79
CA GLN A 228 -0.35 -19.78 -7.62
C GLN A 228 0.08 -18.55 -8.45
N GLY A 229 0.97 -18.72 -9.43
CA GLY A 229 1.36 -17.66 -10.37
C GLY A 229 2.41 -16.65 -9.89
N TRP A 230 3.03 -16.88 -8.72
CA TRP A 230 4.13 -16.06 -8.22
C TRP A 230 5.43 -16.31 -9.00
N ASN A 231 6.10 -15.21 -9.40
CA ASN A 231 7.40 -15.26 -10.09
C ASN A 231 8.53 -15.10 -9.06
N THR A 232 9.55 -15.97 -9.17
CA THR A 232 10.75 -15.94 -8.30
C THR A 232 12.05 -15.66 -9.06
N GLU A 233 12.02 -15.45 -10.37
CA GLU A 233 13.20 -15.26 -11.22
C GLU A 233 14.01 -14.04 -10.78
N THR A 234 13.35 -12.89 -10.64
CA THR A 234 13.97 -11.64 -10.17
C THR A 234 14.55 -11.80 -8.76
N ALA A 235 13.77 -12.38 -7.84
CA ALA A 235 14.22 -12.62 -6.46
C ALA A 235 15.46 -13.53 -6.41
N LYS A 236 15.50 -14.59 -7.21
CA LYS A 236 16.66 -15.49 -7.31
C LYS A 236 17.87 -14.77 -7.91
N HIS A 237 17.68 -13.93 -8.91
CA HIS A 237 18.75 -13.13 -9.49
C HIS A 237 19.39 -12.19 -8.45
N MET A 238 18.57 -11.45 -7.69
CA MET A 238 19.03 -10.59 -6.61
C MET A 238 19.68 -11.39 -5.45
N LEU A 239 19.15 -12.57 -5.11
CA LEU A 239 19.78 -13.47 -4.13
C LEU A 239 21.18 -13.91 -4.55
N CYS A 240 21.36 -14.28 -5.82
CA CYS A 240 22.68 -14.60 -6.36
C CYS A 240 23.65 -13.43 -6.19
N TYR A 241 23.19 -12.18 -6.32
CA TYR A 241 24.01 -10.99 -6.02
C TYR A 241 24.38 -10.91 -4.54
N PHE A 242 23.44 -11.13 -3.61
CA PHE A 242 23.73 -11.11 -2.16
C PHE A 242 24.65 -12.23 -1.68
N MET A 243 24.69 -13.37 -2.41
CA MET A 243 25.56 -14.51 -2.12
C MET A 243 26.96 -14.38 -2.71
N LYS A 244 27.14 -13.54 -3.73
CA LYS A 244 28.47 -13.13 -4.19
C LYS A 244 29.04 -12.15 -3.16
N SER A 245 29.76 -12.69 -2.18
CA SER A 245 30.62 -11.91 -1.28
C SER A 245 32.06 -12.05 -1.78
N HIS A 246 32.77 -10.92 -1.86
CA HIS A 246 34.18 -10.80 -2.22
C HIS A 246 35.06 -11.87 -1.52
N ASN A 247 35.86 -12.58 -2.31
CA ASN A 247 37.09 -13.22 -1.85
C ASN A 247 38.13 -12.14 -1.55
#